data_AF-A0A7J2HKF1-F1
#
_entry.id   AF-A0A7J2HKF1-F1
#
_cell.length_a   1.000
_cell.length_b   1.000
_cell.length_c   1.000
_cell.angle_alpha   90.00
_cell.angle_beta   90.00
_cell.angle_gamma   90.00
#
_symmetry.space_group_name_H-M   'P 1'
#
loop_
_entity.id
_entity.type
_entity.pdbx_description
1 polymer ?
#
loop_
_entity_poly.entity_id
_entity_poly.type
_entity_poly.pdbx_seq_one_letter_code
_entity_poly.pdbx_strand_id
1 'polypeptide(L)'
;MFSEDLYVKISGDRIILGNHNLEFIFDSEGGGIMGILNKQRDLQYLVHEYVEAIGGGPIFSLTFLKEKSTFKAYPLRLEGFRLNEGQNEASLALKYYVRGAEVTCQICIPRWGELSYWRISIENSSALDIVEVTFPLLLGLRIGRNHDDDILVRPNRYGEKISNPVENPFRPVIRYLGSASMMWMDLYDQVGGLYLASYDRSLIMTDLEASSISNFKALKMSLKKYVYIPSGRSWRSELYVVGVHLGDWHWAADQYRRWAESWMEKPNPPKWLL
;
A
#
# COMPACT_ATOMS: atom_id res chain seq x y z
N MET A 1 4.86 -12.74 -30.39
CA MET A 1 5.39 -11.45 -29.91
C MET A 1 5.55 -11.62 -28.41
N PHE A 2 6.78 -11.74 -27.93
CA PHE A 2 7.08 -12.18 -26.56
C PHE A 2 6.58 -11.13 -25.56
N SER A 3 5.51 -11.46 -24.85
CA SER A 3 5.01 -10.69 -23.70
C SER A 3 6.08 -10.75 -22.61
N GLU A 4 6.58 -9.58 -22.19
CA GLU A 4 7.49 -9.44 -21.06
C GLU A 4 6.82 -9.99 -19.78
N ASP A 5 7.17 -11.23 -19.38
CA ASP A 5 6.57 -11.92 -18.22
C ASP A 5 6.79 -11.18 -16.91
N LEU A 6 7.95 -10.54 -16.78
CA LEU A 6 8.44 -9.82 -15.62
C LEU A 6 9.43 -8.77 -16.14
N TYR A 7 9.33 -7.54 -15.68
CA TYR A 7 10.17 -6.46 -16.18
C TYR A 7 10.30 -5.33 -15.18
N VAL A 8 11.42 -4.62 -15.31
CA VAL A 8 11.61 -3.30 -14.75
C VAL A 8 12.27 -2.40 -15.80
N LYS A 9 11.63 -1.27 -16.13
CA LYS A 9 12.10 -0.39 -17.21
C LYS A 9 11.83 1.07 -16.93
N ILE A 10 12.55 1.92 -17.65
CA ILE A 10 12.34 3.36 -17.68
C ILE A 10 11.74 3.70 -19.05
N SER A 11 10.69 4.51 -19.06
CA SER A 11 10.05 4.97 -20.29
C SER A 11 9.71 6.45 -20.14
N GLY A 12 10.55 7.32 -20.70
CA GLY A 12 10.42 8.77 -20.52
C GLY A 12 10.62 9.15 -19.06
N ASP A 13 9.62 9.83 -18.50
CA ASP A 13 9.53 10.27 -17.10
C ASP A 13 9.00 9.19 -16.14
N ARG A 14 8.86 7.94 -16.60
CA ARG A 14 8.23 6.86 -15.83
C ARG A 14 9.20 5.74 -15.50
N ILE A 15 9.11 5.26 -14.26
CA ILE A 15 9.71 4.02 -13.79
C ILE A 15 8.61 2.97 -13.70
N ILE A 16 8.76 1.87 -14.42
CA ILE A 16 7.72 0.85 -14.58
C ILE A 16 8.24 -0.48 -14.08
N LEU A 17 7.46 -1.16 -13.25
CA LEU A 17 7.74 -2.47 -12.70
C LEU A 17 6.47 -3.32 -12.81
N GLY A 18 6.54 -4.50 -13.44
CA GLY A 18 5.36 -5.32 -13.64
C GLY A 18 5.66 -6.76 -13.98
N ASN A 19 4.61 -7.58 -13.99
CA ASN A 19 4.60 -8.93 -14.51
C ASN A 19 3.40 -9.13 -15.46
N HIS A 20 3.02 -10.37 -15.74
CA HIS A 20 1.84 -10.65 -16.57
C HIS A 20 0.51 -10.14 -15.96
N ASN A 21 0.38 -10.15 -14.64
CA ASN A 21 -0.89 -9.87 -13.94
C ASN A 21 -1.04 -8.42 -13.50
N LEU A 22 0.06 -7.76 -13.14
CA LEU A 22 0.01 -6.42 -12.55
C LEU A 22 1.19 -5.55 -12.97
N GLU A 23 0.99 -4.23 -12.95
CA GLU A 23 2.04 -3.24 -13.20
C GLU A 23 1.87 -2.03 -12.29
N PHE A 24 2.99 -1.54 -11.75
CA PHE A 24 3.09 -0.27 -11.08
C PHE A 24 3.91 0.70 -11.94
N ILE A 25 3.41 1.92 -12.02
CA ILE A 25 4.07 3.02 -12.72
C ILE A 25 4.36 4.09 -11.68
N PHE A 26 5.61 4.52 -11.60
CA PHE A 26 6.07 5.60 -10.74
C PHE A 26 6.60 6.75 -11.59
N ASP A 27 6.41 7.96 -11.13
CA ASP A 27 7.09 9.14 -11.68
C ASP A 27 8.57 9.11 -11.30
N SER A 28 9.44 9.49 -12.24
CA SER A 28 10.90 9.43 -12.08
C SER A 28 11.49 10.65 -11.35
N GLU A 29 10.77 11.77 -11.25
CA GLU A 29 11.25 12.98 -10.57
C GLU A 29 10.90 13.00 -9.07
N GLY A 30 9.64 12.78 -8.75
CA GLY A 30 9.03 12.77 -7.43
C GLY A 30 8.92 11.37 -6.80
N GLY A 31 8.97 10.31 -7.61
CA GLY A 31 8.81 8.94 -7.12
C GLY A 31 7.39 8.62 -6.65
N GLY A 32 6.39 9.39 -7.10
CA GLY A 32 4.97 9.17 -6.80
C GLY A 32 4.37 8.05 -7.64
N ILE A 33 3.26 7.45 -7.20
CA ILE A 33 2.56 6.42 -8.00
C ILE A 33 1.70 7.12 -9.06
N MET A 34 1.95 6.76 -10.32
CA MET A 34 1.26 7.24 -11.52
C MET A 34 0.28 6.21 -12.08
N GLY A 35 0.42 4.95 -11.72
CA GLY A 35 -0.49 3.90 -12.17
C GLY A 35 -0.40 2.62 -11.36
N ILE A 36 -1.54 1.95 -11.22
CA ILE A 36 -1.68 0.60 -10.69
C ILE A 36 -2.58 -0.14 -11.67
N LEU A 37 -2.02 -1.09 -12.42
CA LEU A 37 -2.75 -1.79 -13.47
C LEU A 37 -3.02 -3.22 -13.05
N ASN A 38 -4.25 -3.66 -13.25
CA ASN A 38 -4.59 -5.08 -13.34
C ASN A 38 -4.57 -5.48 -14.82
N LYS A 39 -3.46 -6.07 -15.24
CA LYS A 39 -3.18 -6.44 -16.64
C LYS A 39 -3.99 -7.65 -17.11
N GLN A 40 -4.61 -8.40 -16.19
CA GLN A 40 -5.49 -9.52 -16.56
C GLN A 40 -6.76 -9.05 -17.30
N ARG A 41 -7.17 -7.79 -17.10
CA ARG A 41 -8.34 -7.16 -17.74
C ARG A 41 -8.06 -5.78 -18.31
N ASP A 42 -6.80 -5.37 -18.37
CA ASP A 42 -6.38 -4.03 -18.82
C ASP A 42 -7.10 -2.91 -18.05
N LEU A 43 -7.15 -3.04 -16.72
CA LEU A 43 -7.79 -2.06 -15.84
C LEU A 43 -6.74 -1.17 -15.18
N GLN A 44 -6.96 0.14 -15.25
CA GLN A 44 -6.21 1.14 -14.49
C GLN A 44 -6.99 1.48 -13.21
N TYR A 45 -6.31 1.41 -12.06
CA TYR A 45 -6.92 1.69 -10.76
C TYR A 45 -6.64 3.10 -10.23
N LEU A 46 -5.84 3.91 -10.93
CA LEU A 46 -5.73 5.34 -10.66
C LEU A 46 -6.56 6.18 -11.61
N VAL A 47 -7.38 7.07 -11.06
CA VAL A 47 -8.18 8.03 -11.81
C VAL A 47 -7.27 8.94 -12.63
N HIS A 48 -7.53 9.02 -13.95
CA HIS A 48 -6.69 9.77 -14.88
C HIS A 48 -6.59 11.25 -14.51
N GLU A 49 -7.72 11.88 -14.19
CA GLU A 49 -7.80 13.29 -13.79
C GLU A 49 -7.03 13.57 -12.50
N TYR A 50 -6.96 12.59 -11.57
CA TYR A 50 -6.13 12.69 -10.38
C TYR A 50 -4.63 12.70 -10.75
N VAL A 51 -4.22 11.78 -11.62
CA VAL A 51 -2.82 11.67 -12.05
C VAL A 51 -2.39 12.91 -12.83
N GLU A 52 -3.21 13.42 -13.74
CA GLU A 52 -2.92 14.65 -14.50
C GLU A 52 -2.78 15.89 -13.60
N ALA A 53 -3.65 16.01 -12.59
CA ALA A 53 -3.64 17.17 -11.70
C ALA A 53 -2.50 17.15 -10.68
N ILE A 54 -2.08 15.96 -10.23
CA ILE A 54 -1.16 15.80 -9.09
C ILE A 54 0.24 15.35 -9.53
N GLY A 55 0.40 14.75 -10.71
CA GLY A 55 1.69 14.17 -11.15
C GLY A 55 2.09 12.94 -10.33
N GLY A 56 1.12 12.25 -9.73
CA GLY A 56 1.32 11.06 -8.91
C GLY A 56 1.37 11.37 -7.41
N GLY A 57 0.68 10.55 -6.63
CA GLY A 57 0.59 10.73 -5.18
C GLY A 57 1.87 10.31 -4.45
N PRO A 58 2.24 10.96 -3.32
CA PRO A 58 3.35 10.51 -2.50
C PRO A 58 3.08 9.09 -1.97
N ILE A 59 4.13 8.25 -1.93
CA ILE A 59 3.96 6.84 -1.55
C ILE A 59 4.09 6.58 -0.05
N PHE A 60 4.60 7.55 0.72
CA PHE A 60 4.67 7.49 2.18
C PHE A 60 4.56 8.87 2.84
N SER A 61 4.38 8.89 4.15
CA SER A 61 4.57 10.09 4.98
C SER A 61 5.19 9.73 6.32
N LEU A 62 5.98 10.65 6.86
CA LEU A 62 6.57 10.55 8.20
C LEU A 62 5.93 11.57 9.12
N THR A 63 5.55 11.15 10.33
CA THR A 63 5.11 12.06 11.39
C THR A 63 6.27 12.32 12.35
N PHE A 64 6.73 13.57 12.41
CA PHE A 64 7.78 14.01 13.31
C PHE A 64 7.19 14.58 14.60
N LEU A 65 7.84 14.30 15.72
CA LEU A 65 7.56 14.90 17.02
C LEU A 65 8.38 16.18 17.19
N LYS A 66 7.71 17.31 17.40
CA LYS A 66 8.33 18.59 17.73
C LYS A 66 7.73 19.11 19.04
N GLU A 67 8.54 19.13 20.08
CA GLU A 67 8.14 19.47 21.45
C GLU A 67 6.96 18.60 21.93
N LYS A 68 5.75 19.17 22.02
CA LYS A 68 4.51 18.50 22.44
C LYS A 68 3.50 18.35 21.29
N SER A 69 3.95 18.56 20.05
CA SER A 69 3.11 18.51 18.85
C SER A 69 3.71 17.58 17.81
N THR A 70 2.89 17.13 16.86
CA THR A 70 3.35 16.37 15.71
C THR A 70 3.05 17.11 14.42
N PHE A 71 3.89 16.88 13.42
CA PHE A 71 3.60 17.32 12.06
C PHE A 71 4.00 16.24 11.06
N LYS A 72 3.29 16.20 9.94
CA LYS A 72 3.50 15.21 8.89
C LYS A 72 4.34 15.83 7.76
N ALA A 73 5.26 15.05 7.21
CA ALA A 73 6.03 15.38 6.03
C ALA A 73 5.90 14.28 4.98
N TYR A 74 5.94 14.70 3.71
CA TYR A 74 5.84 13.83 2.54
C TYR A 74 7.12 13.93 1.72
N PRO A 75 7.49 12.89 0.94
CA PRO A 75 8.53 13.03 -0.07
C PRO A 75 8.12 14.07 -1.10
N LEU A 76 9.07 14.92 -1.50
CA LEU A 76 8.87 15.96 -2.53
C LEU A 76 9.64 15.68 -3.82
N ARG A 77 10.71 14.89 -3.72
CA ARG A 77 11.60 14.52 -4.81
C ARG A 77 12.21 13.15 -4.55
N LEU A 78 12.48 12.43 -5.62
CA LEU A 78 13.24 11.20 -5.61
C LEU A 78 14.74 11.56 -5.66
N GLU A 79 15.53 11.05 -4.73
CA GLU A 79 16.99 11.24 -4.73
C GLU A 79 17.70 10.26 -5.64
N GLY A 80 17.06 9.13 -5.92
CA GLY A 80 17.54 8.14 -6.85
C GLY A 80 16.77 6.85 -6.73
N PHE A 81 17.03 5.92 -7.63
CA PHE A 81 16.39 4.62 -7.63
C PHE A 81 17.35 3.55 -8.13
N ARG A 82 17.06 2.29 -7.77
CA ARG A 82 17.74 1.12 -8.31
C ARG A 82 16.72 0.13 -8.81
N LEU A 83 16.99 -0.40 -10.00
CA LEU A 83 16.19 -1.41 -10.65
C LEU A 83 16.99 -2.72 -10.60
N ASN A 84 16.31 -3.83 -10.34
CA ASN A 84 16.92 -5.15 -10.45
C ASN A 84 15.90 -6.11 -11.05
N GLU A 85 16.28 -6.76 -12.15
CA GLU A 85 15.51 -7.80 -12.81
C GLU A 85 16.20 -9.14 -12.56
N GLY A 86 15.59 -9.95 -11.70
CA GLY A 86 16.02 -11.32 -11.44
C GLY A 86 15.23 -12.33 -12.27
N GLN A 87 15.64 -13.59 -12.22
CA GLN A 87 14.92 -14.68 -12.91
C GLN A 87 13.50 -14.91 -12.38
N ASN A 88 13.29 -14.67 -11.08
CA ASN A 88 12.05 -14.98 -10.35
C ASN A 88 11.31 -13.77 -9.79
N GLU A 89 11.94 -12.59 -9.76
CA GLU A 89 11.34 -11.36 -9.25
C GLU A 89 12.01 -10.13 -9.87
N ALA A 90 11.24 -9.06 -10.02
CA ALA A 90 11.74 -7.74 -10.33
C ALA A 90 11.60 -6.87 -9.09
N SER A 91 12.57 -6.01 -8.85
CA SER A 91 12.55 -5.10 -7.70
C SER A 91 12.95 -3.68 -8.07
N LEU A 92 12.30 -2.75 -7.39
CA LEU A 92 12.51 -1.32 -7.48
C LEU A 92 12.79 -0.80 -6.07
N ALA A 93 13.94 -0.13 -5.89
CA ALA A 93 14.25 0.60 -4.67
C ALA A 93 14.26 2.10 -4.96
N LEU A 94 13.32 2.84 -4.37
CA LEU A 94 13.17 4.30 -4.47
C LEU A 94 13.79 4.95 -3.21
N LYS A 95 14.71 5.90 -3.40
CA LYS A 95 15.39 6.62 -2.32
C LYS A 95 14.90 8.05 -2.22
N TYR A 96 14.64 8.48 -1.00
CA TYR A 96 14.14 9.81 -0.69
C TYR A 96 14.92 10.40 0.49
N TYR A 97 14.93 11.72 0.57
CA TYR A 97 15.37 12.45 1.75
C TYR A 97 14.26 13.37 2.24
N VAL A 98 13.79 13.15 3.47
CA VAL A 98 12.66 13.90 4.04
C VAL A 98 13.09 14.49 5.38
N ARG A 99 13.35 15.80 5.38
CA ARG A 99 13.67 16.60 6.58
C ARG A 99 14.74 15.98 7.49
N GLY A 100 15.82 15.45 6.91
CA GLY A 100 16.89 14.82 7.69
C GLY A 100 16.82 13.30 7.77
N ALA A 101 15.74 12.67 7.29
CA ALA A 101 15.63 11.22 7.24
C ALA A 101 15.90 10.70 5.83
N GLU A 102 16.83 9.74 5.69
CA GLU A 102 16.95 8.93 4.46
C GLU A 102 15.89 7.83 4.51
N VAL A 103 15.13 7.68 3.42
CA VAL A 103 14.07 6.69 3.30
C VAL A 103 14.29 5.88 2.03
N THR A 104 14.28 4.57 2.14
CA THR A 104 14.28 3.65 1.00
C THR A 104 12.98 2.85 0.99
N CYS A 105 12.19 3.00 -0.07
CA CYS A 105 11.03 2.16 -0.34
C CYS A 105 11.42 1.07 -1.35
N GLN A 106 11.30 -0.19 -0.97
CA GLN A 106 11.56 -1.34 -1.82
C GLN A 106 10.22 -1.96 -2.24
N ILE A 107 10.04 -2.18 -3.54
CA ILE A 107 8.90 -2.87 -4.12
C ILE A 107 9.43 -4.08 -4.89
N CYS A 108 8.91 -5.26 -4.60
CA CYS A 108 9.25 -6.50 -5.29
C CYS A 108 7.99 -7.11 -5.90
N ILE A 109 8.06 -7.47 -7.18
CA ILE A 109 7.02 -8.23 -7.89
C ILE A 109 7.61 -9.60 -8.24
N PRO A 110 7.04 -10.71 -7.75
CA PRO A 110 7.40 -12.03 -8.23
C PRO A 110 7.02 -12.20 -9.70
N ARG A 111 7.74 -13.09 -10.40
CA ARG A 111 7.48 -13.42 -11.81
C ARG A 111 6.03 -13.85 -12.05
N TRP A 112 5.43 -14.53 -11.09
CA TRP A 112 4.08 -15.08 -11.19
C TRP A 112 3.21 -14.63 -10.01
N GLY A 113 1.90 -14.58 -10.25
CA GLY A 113 0.90 -14.19 -9.26
C GLY A 113 0.56 -12.71 -9.30
N GLU A 114 -0.35 -12.33 -8.43
CA GLU A 114 -1.05 -11.05 -8.45
C GLU A 114 -0.68 -10.13 -7.28
N LEU A 115 0.36 -10.50 -6.52
CA LEU A 115 0.84 -9.79 -5.35
C LEU A 115 2.17 -9.07 -5.63
N SER A 116 2.36 -7.95 -4.96
CA SER A 116 3.62 -7.24 -4.84
C SER A 116 3.95 -7.01 -3.36
N TYR A 117 5.23 -7.02 -3.03
CA TYR A 117 5.73 -6.95 -1.66
C TYR A 117 6.56 -5.71 -1.45
N TRP A 118 6.17 -4.93 -0.45
CA TRP A 118 6.65 -3.57 -0.24
C TRP A 118 7.30 -3.47 1.13
N ARG A 119 8.39 -2.71 1.23
CA ARG A 119 9.09 -2.46 2.49
C ARG A 119 9.60 -1.03 2.52
N ILE A 120 9.54 -0.41 3.70
CA ILE A 120 10.15 0.89 3.95
C ILE A 120 11.27 0.75 4.98
N SER A 121 12.43 1.33 4.66
CA SER A 121 13.57 1.47 5.56
C SER A 121 13.84 2.95 5.78
N ILE A 122 14.09 3.34 7.02
CA ILE A 122 14.28 4.73 7.43
C ILE A 122 15.54 4.82 8.27
N GLU A 123 16.42 5.76 7.93
CA GLU A 123 17.53 6.21 8.76
C GLU A 123 17.26 7.65 9.18
N ASN A 124 16.98 7.87 10.46
CA ASN A 124 16.62 9.18 10.98
C ASN A 124 17.87 9.95 11.40
N SER A 125 18.46 10.73 10.50
CA SER A 125 19.53 11.67 10.82
C SER A 125 19.02 13.08 11.13
N SER A 126 17.70 13.26 11.28
CA SER A 126 17.11 14.55 11.61
C SER A 126 17.31 14.89 13.09
N ALA A 127 17.12 16.16 13.46
CA ALA A 127 17.14 16.59 14.86
C ALA A 127 15.84 16.22 15.63
N LEU A 128 14.86 15.61 14.97
CA LEU A 128 13.55 15.29 15.52
C LEU A 128 13.32 13.79 15.53
N ASP A 129 12.48 13.33 16.43
CA ASP A 129 12.07 11.93 16.45
C ASP A 129 10.91 11.71 15.48
N ILE A 130 10.89 10.56 14.83
CA ILE A 130 9.74 10.11 14.03
C ILE A 130 8.89 9.20 14.92
N VAL A 131 7.59 9.42 14.94
CA VAL A 131 6.64 8.69 15.82
C VAL A 131 5.59 7.89 15.06
N GLU A 132 5.41 8.17 13.76
CA GLU A 132 4.52 7.41 12.90
C GLU A 132 5.08 7.34 11.48
N VAL A 133 4.81 6.21 10.82
CA VAL A 133 5.13 6.00 9.40
C VAL A 133 3.87 5.54 8.70
N THR A 134 3.44 6.29 7.68
CA THR A 134 2.34 5.87 6.79
C THR A 134 2.92 5.36 5.48
N PHE A 135 2.77 4.07 5.20
CA PHE A 135 3.26 3.41 4.00
C PHE A 135 2.55 2.04 3.81
N PRO A 136 2.17 1.66 2.58
CA PRO A 136 2.09 2.51 1.41
C PRO A 136 0.92 3.50 1.51
N LEU A 137 1.06 4.67 0.88
CA LEU A 137 -0.01 5.60 0.57
C LEU A 137 -0.47 5.34 -0.87
N LEU A 138 -1.70 4.85 -1.03
CA LEU A 138 -2.33 4.63 -2.33
C LEU A 138 -3.44 5.66 -2.49
N LEU A 139 -3.34 6.53 -3.49
CA LEU A 139 -4.19 7.71 -3.67
C LEU A 139 -4.76 7.73 -5.09
N GLY A 140 -5.98 8.25 -5.24
CA GLY A 140 -6.63 8.35 -6.55
C GLY A 140 -7.27 7.04 -7.00
N LEU A 141 -7.63 6.16 -6.07
CA LEU A 141 -8.12 4.81 -6.36
C LEU A 141 -9.57 4.82 -6.86
N ARG A 142 -9.84 4.07 -7.92
CA ARG A 142 -11.18 3.71 -8.41
C ARG A 142 -11.08 2.40 -9.17
N ILE A 143 -11.98 1.46 -8.95
CA ILE A 143 -12.01 0.23 -9.73
C ILE A 143 -12.98 0.43 -10.91
N GLY A 144 -12.63 -0.12 -12.06
CA GLY A 144 -13.47 0.01 -13.25
C GLY A 144 -13.66 1.47 -13.71
N ARG A 145 -14.84 1.74 -14.29
CA ARG A 145 -15.14 3.05 -14.92
C ARG A 145 -15.79 4.03 -13.95
N ASN A 146 -16.60 3.53 -13.02
CA ASN A 146 -17.41 4.33 -12.13
C ASN A 146 -17.01 4.03 -10.68
N HIS A 147 -17.35 4.93 -9.77
CA HIS A 147 -17.06 4.76 -8.33
C HIS A 147 -18.29 4.31 -7.53
N ASP A 148 -19.46 4.27 -8.17
CA ASP A 148 -20.74 4.03 -7.51
C ASP A 148 -20.99 2.54 -7.24
N ASP A 149 -20.29 1.67 -7.97
CA ASP A 149 -20.26 0.23 -7.78
C ASP A 149 -19.03 -0.27 -7.01
N ASP A 150 -18.07 0.60 -6.69
CA ASP A 150 -16.93 0.28 -5.80
C ASP A 150 -17.43 -0.15 -4.41
N ILE A 151 -16.84 -1.23 -3.89
CA ILE A 151 -17.09 -1.74 -2.55
C ILE A 151 -15.77 -1.79 -1.79
N LEU A 152 -15.69 -1.05 -0.69
CA LEU A 152 -14.58 -1.10 0.26
C LEU A 152 -14.88 -2.10 1.37
N VAL A 153 -13.97 -3.06 1.59
CA VAL A 153 -14.05 -4.05 2.66
C VAL A 153 -12.93 -3.85 3.65
N ARG A 154 -13.29 -3.83 4.92
CA ARG A 154 -12.34 -3.61 6.02
C ARG A 154 -12.68 -4.49 7.23
N PRO A 155 -11.68 -4.88 8.02
CA PRO A 155 -11.84 -5.76 9.18
C PRO A 155 -12.32 -4.98 10.42
N ASN A 156 -13.28 -4.07 10.25
CA ASN A 156 -13.86 -3.33 11.37
C ASN A 156 -14.72 -4.29 12.21
N ARG A 157 -14.27 -4.60 13.43
CA ARG A 157 -14.82 -5.64 14.31
C ARG A 157 -14.84 -6.99 13.59
N TYR A 158 -16.03 -7.47 13.21
CA TYR A 158 -16.24 -8.74 12.51
C TYR A 158 -16.15 -8.62 10.98
N GLY A 159 -15.92 -7.40 10.48
CA GLY A 159 -15.91 -7.09 9.05
C GLY A 159 -16.97 -6.02 8.72
N GLU A 160 -16.67 -5.21 7.71
CA GLU A 160 -17.52 -4.14 7.22
C GLU A 160 -17.37 -4.08 5.69
N LYS A 161 -18.50 -3.98 4.98
CA LYS A 161 -18.56 -3.70 3.54
C LYS A 161 -19.24 -2.34 3.34
N ILE A 162 -18.62 -1.46 2.58
CA ILE A 162 -19.10 -0.11 2.31
C ILE A 162 -19.28 0.01 0.81
N SER A 163 -20.52 0.03 0.35
CA SER A 163 -20.87 0.31 -1.05
C SER A 163 -20.68 1.80 -1.35
N ASN A 164 -20.18 2.15 -2.53
CA ASN A 164 -19.87 3.52 -2.94
C ASN A 164 -19.18 4.34 -1.83
N PRO A 165 -17.99 3.93 -1.39
CA PRO A 165 -17.25 4.61 -0.32
C PRO A 165 -16.84 6.05 -0.69
N VAL A 166 -16.99 6.47 -1.96
CA VAL A 166 -16.75 7.88 -2.32
C VAL A 166 -17.86 8.79 -1.77
N GLU A 167 -19.11 8.36 -1.87
CA GLU A 167 -20.29 9.17 -1.48
C GLU A 167 -20.83 8.81 -0.10
N ASN A 168 -20.69 7.54 0.32
CA ASN A 168 -21.26 7.07 1.58
C ASN A 168 -20.29 7.28 2.75
N PRO A 169 -20.72 7.92 3.84
CA PRO A 169 -19.85 8.20 4.97
C PRO A 169 -19.50 6.93 5.75
N PHE A 170 -18.25 6.83 6.15
CA PHE A 170 -17.75 5.80 7.05
C PHE A 170 -16.62 6.36 7.91
N ARG A 171 -16.25 5.65 8.99
CA ARG A 171 -15.13 6.06 9.83
C ARG A 171 -13.81 5.90 9.04
N PRO A 172 -13.04 6.96 8.79
CA PRO A 172 -11.90 6.90 7.89
C PRO A 172 -10.73 6.06 8.43
N VAL A 173 -10.65 5.90 9.75
CA VAL A 173 -9.56 5.15 10.41
C VAL A 173 -10.13 4.10 11.33
N ILE A 174 -9.71 2.85 11.12
CA ILE A 174 -9.86 1.76 12.09
C ILE A 174 -8.46 1.31 12.53
N ARG A 175 -8.33 0.85 13.77
CA ARG A 175 -7.03 0.55 14.38
C ARG A 175 -6.88 -0.91 14.72
N TYR A 176 -5.81 -1.55 14.25
CA TYR A 176 -5.41 -2.87 14.72
C TYR A 176 -4.92 -2.79 16.16
N LEU A 177 -5.29 -3.78 17.00
CA LEU A 177 -5.30 -3.68 18.47
C LEU A 177 -6.34 -2.67 19.00
N GLY A 178 -7.36 -2.39 18.20
CA GLY A 178 -8.51 -1.55 18.54
C GLY A 178 -9.75 -2.08 17.85
N SER A 179 -10.33 -1.30 16.94
CA SER A 179 -11.53 -1.71 16.21
C SER A 179 -11.25 -2.64 15.02
N ALA A 180 -10.03 -2.68 14.49
CA ALA A 180 -9.67 -3.56 13.38
C ALA A 180 -9.20 -4.91 13.91
N SER A 181 -9.85 -6.00 13.49
CA SER A 181 -9.47 -7.37 13.87
C SER A 181 -8.26 -7.90 13.10
N MET A 182 -7.95 -7.31 11.94
CA MET A 182 -6.88 -7.71 11.04
C MET A 182 -6.23 -6.47 10.39
N MET A 183 -5.08 -6.66 9.74
CA MET A 183 -4.31 -5.59 9.08
C MET A 183 -4.41 -5.64 7.55
N TRP A 184 -5.62 -5.79 7.00
CA TRP A 184 -5.86 -5.74 5.55
C TRP A 184 -7.12 -4.97 5.19
N MET A 185 -7.23 -4.48 3.96
CA MET A 185 -8.43 -3.92 3.36
C MET A 185 -8.46 -4.31 1.88
N ASP A 186 -9.63 -4.18 1.28
CA ASP A 186 -9.85 -4.49 -0.13
C ASP A 186 -10.82 -3.49 -0.75
N LEU A 187 -10.57 -3.11 -2.00
CA LEU A 187 -11.46 -2.28 -2.81
C LEU A 187 -11.74 -3.01 -4.11
N TYR A 188 -12.99 -3.34 -4.39
CA TYR A 188 -13.35 -4.13 -5.57
C TYR A 188 -14.69 -3.72 -6.18
N ASP A 189 -14.88 -4.11 -7.43
CA ASP A 189 -16.14 -4.06 -8.16
C ASP A 189 -16.36 -5.38 -8.93
N GLN A 190 -17.24 -5.39 -9.95
CA GLN A 190 -17.48 -6.60 -10.75
C GLN A 190 -16.36 -6.95 -11.74
N VAL A 191 -15.45 -6.02 -12.05
CA VAL A 191 -14.38 -6.21 -13.04
C VAL A 191 -13.01 -6.48 -12.42
N GLY A 192 -12.80 -6.12 -11.16
CA GLY A 192 -11.62 -6.54 -10.40
C GLY A 192 -11.55 -5.97 -8.99
N GLY A 193 -10.37 -6.01 -8.39
CA GLY A 193 -10.14 -5.42 -7.08
C GLY A 193 -8.66 -5.24 -6.73
N LEU A 194 -8.45 -4.45 -5.68
CA LEU A 194 -7.18 -4.02 -5.15
C LEU A 194 -7.10 -4.32 -3.65
N TYR A 195 -6.18 -5.22 -3.32
CA TYR A 195 -5.87 -5.66 -1.98
C TYR A 195 -4.73 -4.83 -1.38
N LEU A 196 -4.86 -4.45 -0.12
CA LEU A 196 -3.80 -3.82 0.68
C LEU A 196 -3.69 -4.47 2.06
N ALA A 197 -2.50 -4.93 2.44
CA ALA A 197 -2.27 -5.50 3.77
C ALA A 197 -0.89 -5.17 4.35
N SER A 198 -0.80 -5.29 5.68
CA SER A 198 0.46 -5.31 6.44
C SER A 198 0.70 -6.75 6.92
N TYR A 199 1.66 -7.42 6.29
CA TYR A 199 2.16 -8.74 6.68
C TYR A 199 3.21 -8.59 7.79
N ASP A 200 2.78 -8.01 8.90
CA ASP A 200 3.64 -7.67 10.03
C ASP A 200 3.48 -8.67 11.18
N ARG A 201 4.51 -9.50 11.38
CA ARG A 201 4.57 -10.49 12.45
C ARG A 201 4.91 -9.90 13.82
N SER A 202 5.41 -8.65 13.85
CA SER A 202 5.68 -7.93 15.10
C SER A 202 4.43 -7.31 15.72
N LEU A 203 3.30 -7.35 14.99
CA LEU A 203 1.99 -6.88 15.46
C LEU A 203 1.99 -5.41 15.92
N ILE A 204 2.81 -4.57 15.29
CA ILE A 204 2.86 -3.14 15.59
C ILE A 204 1.47 -2.54 15.39
N MET A 205 1.05 -1.70 16.35
CA MET A 205 -0.21 -0.95 16.27
C MET A 205 -0.29 -0.22 14.93
N THR A 206 -1.31 -0.56 14.15
CA THR A 206 -1.46 -0.13 12.76
C THR A 206 -2.85 0.44 12.53
N ASP A 207 -2.91 1.69 12.06
CA ASP A 207 -4.13 2.29 11.53
C ASP A 207 -4.32 1.88 10.07
N LEU A 208 -5.53 1.41 9.76
CA LEU A 208 -5.99 1.19 8.40
C LEU A 208 -6.83 2.41 8.04
N GLU A 209 -6.30 3.23 7.13
CA GLU A 209 -6.91 4.48 6.71
C GLU A 209 -7.54 4.33 5.33
N ALA A 210 -8.80 4.73 5.20
CA ALA A 210 -9.48 4.91 3.93
C ALA A 210 -10.32 6.19 3.96
N SER A 211 -10.34 6.93 2.85
CA SER A 211 -11.14 8.17 2.76
C SER A 211 -11.40 8.53 1.31
N SER A 212 -12.49 9.24 1.04
CA SER A 212 -12.77 9.79 -0.29
C SER A 212 -11.86 10.97 -0.62
N ILE A 213 -11.56 11.10 -1.91
CA ILE A 213 -10.95 12.24 -2.56
C ILE A 213 -12.01 12.81 -3.50
N SER A 214 -12.99 13.52 -2.91
CA SER A 214 -14.28 13.81 -3.53
C SER A 214 -14.18 14.56 -4.86
N ASN A 215 -13.21 15.47 -5.01
CA ASN A 215 -13.02 16.23 -6.25
C ASN A 215 -12.59 15.36 -7.44
N PHE A 216 -12.06 14.16 -7.19
CA PHE A 216 -11.69 13.20 -8.23
C PHE A 216 -12.58 11.95 -8.25
N LYS A 217 -13.59 11.88 -7.38
CA LYS A 217 -14.42 10.69 -7.20
C LYS A 217 -13.58 9.41 -7.04
N ALA A 218 -12.59 9.53 -6.17
CA ALA A 218 -11.58 8.51 -5.95
C ALA A 218 -11.40 8.24 -4.45
N LEU A 219 -10.61 7.23 -4.11
CA LEU A 219 -10.30 6.88 -2.73
C LEU A 219 -8.80 7.01 -2.46
N LYS A 220 -8.52 7.19 -1.18
CA LYS A 220 -7.23 6.93 -0.54
C LYS A 220 -7.35 5.63 0.25
N MET A 221 -6.32 4.80 0.19
CA MET A 221 -6.09 3.70 1.14
C MET A 221 -4.65 3.73 1.64
N SER A 222 -4.43 3.55 2.94
CA SER A 222 -3.08 3.48 3.49
C SER A 222 -2.99 2.79 4.83
N LEU A 223 -1.78 2.41 5.20
CA LEU A 223 -1.46 1.81 6.49
C LEU A 223 -0.50 2.70 7.27
N LYS A 224 -0.84 3.07 8.51
CA LYS A 224 0.02 3.86 9.39
C LYS A 224 0.46 3.05 10.59
N LYS A 225 1.76 2.91 10.78
CA LYS A 225 2.36 2.29 11.95
C LYS A 225 2.78 3.34 12.98
N TYR A 226 2.49 3.04 14.24
CA TYR A 226 2.99 3.78 15.39
C TYR A 226 4.36 3.23 15.78
N VAL A 227 5.42 3.88 15.28
CA VAL A 227 6.82 3.45 15.48
C VAL A 227 7.66 4.64 15.92
N TYR A 228 8.40 4.45 17.01
CA TYR A 228 9.30 5.48 17.53
C TYR A 228 10.71 5.27 16.98
N ILE A 229 11.18 6.22 16.17
CA ILE A 229 12.50 6.24 15.55
C ILE A 229 13.22 7.50 16.03
N PRO A 230 14.01 7.41 17.13
CA PRO A 230 14.75 8.55 17.63
C PRO A 230 15.75 9.12 16.61
N SER A 231 16.17 10.36 16.81
CA SER A 231 17.34 10.91 16.11
C SER A 231 18.55 9.97 16.24
N GLY A 232 19.24 9.72 15.12
CA GLY A 232 20.38 8.82 15.01
C GLY A 232 20.02 7.32 14.97
N ARG A 233 18.73 6.97 14.91
CA ARG A 233 18.27 5.57 14.83
C ARG A 233 17.66 5.24 13.47
N SER A 234 17.57 3.94 13.22
CA SER A 234 16.99 3.39 12.00
C SER A 234 15.84 2.43 12.32
N TRP A 235 14.91 2.30 11.39
CA TRP A 235 13.85 1.31 11.45
C TRP A 235 13.57 0.74 10.07
N ARG A 236 13.18 -0.53 10.03
CA ARG A 236 12.79 -1.24 8.81
C ARG A 236 11.49 -1.96 9.07
N SER A 237 10.54 -1.80 8.16
CA SER A 237 9.25 -2.47 8.28
C SER A 237 9.33 -3.96 7.94
N GLU A 238 8.40 -4.73 8.49
CA GLU A 238 7.95 -5.98 7.85
C GLU A 238 7.28 -5.68 6.50
N LEU A 239 6.81 -6.72 5.81
CA LEU A 239 6.24 -6.57 4.47
C LEU A 239 4.85 -5.93 4.51
N TYR A 240 4.62 -5.02 3.58
CA TYR A 240 3.30 -4.64 3.12
C TYR A 240 3.03 -5.36 1.81
N VAL A 241 1.77 -5.61 1.51
CA VAL A 241 1.35 -6.31 0.29
C VAL A 241 0.30 -5.50 -0.42
N VAL A 242 0.52 -5.27 -1.71
CA VAL A 242 -0.46 -4.69 -2.63
C VAL A 242 -0.71 -5.71 -3.72
N GLY A 243 -1.97 -6.04 -3.99
CA GLY A 243 -2.32 -7.06 -4.97
C GLY A 243 -3.53 -6.70 -5.81
N VAL A 244 -3.61 -7.25 -7.01
CA VAL A 244 -4.79 -7.12 -7.89
C VAL A 244 -5.53 -8.45 -7.96
N HIS A 245 -6.83 -8.44 -8.22
CA HIS A 245 -7.57 -9.67 -8.47
C HIS A 245 -8.79 -9.45 -9.36
N LEU A 246 -9.38 -10.55 -9.80
CA LEU A 246 -10.65 -10.58 -10.55
C LEU A 246 -11.82 -11.15 -9.74
N GLY A 247 -11.56 -11.54 -8.49
CA GLY A 247 -12.60 -11.99 -7.55
C GLY A 247 -13.18 -10.83 -6.75
N ASP A 248 -13.80 -11.17 -5.62
CA ASP A 248 -14.26 -10.22 -4.62
C ASP A 248 -13.37 -10.28 -3.36
N TRP A 249 -13.84 -9.63 -2.28
CA TRP A 249 -13.19 -9.63 -0.98
C TRP A 249 -12.82 -11.02 -0.41
N HIS A 250 -13.44 -12.13 -0.88
CA HIS A 250 -13.03 -13.47 -0.45
C HIS A 250 -11.61 -13.78 -0.90
N TRP A 251 -11.20 -13.33 -2.10
CA TRP A 251 -9.84 -13.48 -2.58
C TRP A 251 -8.85 -12.80 -1.63
N ALA A 252 -9.13 -11.54 -1.26
CA ALA A 252 -8.33 -10.77 -0.31
C ALA A 252 -8.25 -11.43 1.08
N ALA A 253 -9.39 -11.92 1.59
CA ALA A 253 -9.47 -12.64 2.85
C ALA A 253 -8.65 -13.94 2.82
N ASP A 254 -8.67 -14.67 1.70
CA ASP A 254 -7.90 -15.91 1.51
C ASP A 254 -6.39 -15.62 1.48
N GLN A 255 -5.93 -14.55 0.83
CA GLN A 255 -4.52 -14.17 0.86
C GLN A 255 -4.06 -13.85 2.28
N TYR A 256 -4.83 -13.03 3.01
CA TYR A 256 -4.48 -12.71 4.39
C TYR A 256 -4.50 -13.94 5.29
N ARG A 257 -5.47 -14.85 5.11
CA ARG A 257 -5.56 -16.11 5.85
C ARG A 257 -4.33 -16.98 5.60
N ARG A 258 -3.92 -17.18 4.35
CA ARG A 258 -2.72 -17.96 3.99
C ARG A 258 -1.47 -17.41 4.68
N TRP A 259 -1.31 -16.09 4.68
CA TRP A 259 -0.22 -15.45 5.41
C TRP A 259 -0.33 -15.70 6.92
N ALA A 260 -1.49 -15.45 7.53
CA ALA A 260 -1.69 -15.63 8.96
C ALA A 260 -1.40 -17.08 9.40
N GLU A 261 -1.90 -18.07 8.67
CA GLU A 261 -1.67 -19.50 8.94
C GLU A 261 -0.21 -19.92 8.75
N SER A 262 0.60 -19.16 8.00
CA SER A 262 2.03 -19.48 7.82
C SER A 262 2.89 -19.25 9.07
N TRP A 263 2.37 -18.54 10.08
CA TRP A 263 3.17 -18.16 11.25
C TRP A 263 2.40 -18.06 12.56
N MET A 264 1.10 -17.78 12.55
CA MET A 264 0.31 -17.69 13.78
C MET A 264 0.10 -19.08 14.38
N GLU A 265 0.34 -19.19 15.68
CA GLU A 265 0.04 -20.40 16.42
C GLU A 265 -1.47 -20.51 16.67
N LYS A 266 -2.07 -21.63 16.25
CA LYS A 266 -3.46 -21.92 16.57
C LYS A 266 -3.56 -22.25 18.06
N PRO A 267 -4.56 -21.70 18.79
CA PRO A 267 -4.78 -22.13 20.16
C PRO A 267 -5.04 -23.64 20.18
N ASN A 268 -4.63 -24.31 21.25
CA ASN A 268 -4.98 -25.71 21.50
C ASN A 268 -6.31 -25.73 22.28
N PRO A 269 -7.48 -25.86 21.63
CA PRO A 269 -8.73 -25.86 22.34
C PRO A 269 -8.83 -27.11 23.23
N PRO A 270 -9.48 -27.00 24.41
CA PRO A 270 -9.74 -28.17 25.23
C PRO A 270 -10.59 -29.20 24.46
N LYS A 271 -10.35 -30.49 24.70
CA LYS A 271 -10.94 -31.60 23.94
C LYS A 271 -12.47 -31.62 23.89
N TRP A 272 -13.16 -30.93 24.80
CA TRP A 272 -14.62 -30.85 24.82
C TRP A 272 -15.19 -29.84 23.80
N LEU A 273 -14.34 -29.04 23.13
CA LEU A 273 -14.71 -28.14 22.03
C LEU A 273 -14.41 -28.73 20.63
N LEU A 274 -13.85 -29.94 20.56
CA LEU A 274 -13.52 -30.67 19.33
C LEU A 274 -14.55 -31.75 19.04
#